data_AF-A0AAX0BI45-F1
#
_entry.id   AF-A0AAX0BI45-F1
#
_cell.length_a   1.000
_cell.length_b   1.000
_cell.length_c   1.000
_cell.angle_alpha   90.00
_cell.angle_beta   90.00
_cell.angle_gamma   90.00
#
_symmetry.space_group_name_H-M   'P 1'
#
loop_
_entity.id
_entity.type
_entity.pdbx_description
1 polymer ?
#
loop_
_entity_poly.entity_id
_entity_poly.type
_entity_poly.pdbx_seq_one_letter_code
_entity_poly.pdbx_strand_id
1 'polypeptide(L)' 'YEFDRQLELERADAIEEGMEIGIEKGIEKGANKMLFTLVTKGKLDIDTAAEEAGVSVGEFEKLMSEAGYKVPETV' A
#
# COMPACT_ATOMS: atom_id res chain seq x y z
N TYR A 1 -22.23 -4.96 -34.84
CA TYR A 1 -23.22 -5.40 -33.83
C TYR A 1 -22.61 -6.34 -32.78
N GLU A 2 -22.13 -7.55 -33.10
CA GLU A 2 -21.48 -8.40 -32.07
C GLU A 2 -20.10 -7.90 -31.65
N PHE A 3 -19.31 -7.41 -32.62
CA PHE A 3 -17.98 -6.83 -32.37
C PHE A 3 -18.04 -5.61 -31.43
N ASP A 4 -19.03 -4.73 -31.63
CA ASP A 4 -19.22 -3.55 -30.78
C ASP A 4 -19.58 -3.95 -29.34
N ARG A 5 -20.41 -4.99 -29.17
CA ARG A 5 -20.77 -5.54 -27.86
C ARG A 5 -19.56 -6.17 -27.16
N GLN A 6 -18.73 -6.92 -27.89
CA GLN A 6 -17.52 -7.52 -27.32
C GLN A 6 -16.52 -6.45 -26.88
N LEU A 7 -16.33 -5.41 -27.68
CA LEU A 7 -15.45 -4.28 -27.33
C LEU A 7 -15.95 -3.51 -26.11
N GLU A 8 -17.27 -3.35 -25.94
CA GLU A 8 -17.86 -2.75 -24.74
C GLU A 8 -17.64 -3.59 -23.49
N LEU A 9 -17.77 -4.92 -23.60
CA LEU A 9 -17.50 -5.85 -22.49
C LEU A 9 -16.03 -5.80 -22.07
N GLU A 10 -15.10 -5.92 -23.02
CA GLU A 10 -13.65 -5.85 -22.74
C GLU A 10 -13.25 -4.52 -22.06
N ARG A 11 -13.91 -3.42 -22.41
CA ARG A 11 -13.71 -2.13 -21.74
C ARG A 11 -14.27 -2.09 -20.33
N ALA A 12 -15.45 -2.67 -20.12
CA ALA A 12 -16.05 -2.75 -18.80
C ALA A 12 -15.17 -3.57 -17.85
N ASP A 13 -14.70 -4.74 -18.31
CA ASP A 13 -13.79 -5.61 -17.54
C ASP A 13 -12.49 -4.88 -17.20
N ALA A 14 -11.86 -4.20 -18.17
CA ALA A 14 -10.63 -3.44 -17.92
C ALA A 14 -10.82 -2.28 -16.94
N ILE A 15 -11.99 -1.63 -16.93
CA ILE A 15 -12.32 -0.57 -15.97
C ILE A 15 -12.52 -1.17 -14.58
N GLU A 16 -13.23 -2.29 -14.48
CA GLU A 16 -13.47 -3.00 -13.22
C GLU A 16 -12.16 -3.46 -12.59
N GLU A 17 -11.30 -4.14 -13.35
CA GLU A 17 -9.96 -4.55 -12.91
C GLU A 17 -9.12 -3.34 -12.47
N GLY A 18 -9.11 -2.27 -13.28
CA GLY A 18 -8.37 -1.05 -12.95
C GLY A 18 -8.86 -0.38 -11.66
N MET A 19 -10.17 -0.42 -11.41
CA MET A 19 -10.78 0.12 -10.21
C MET A 19 -10.46 -0.73 -8.98
N GLU A 20 -10.54 -2.06 -9.10
CA GLU A 20 -10.21 -2.99 -8.01
C GLU A 20 -8.73 -2.84 -7.59
N ILE A 21 -7.81 -2.90 -8.56
CA ILE A 21 -6.37 -2.69 -8.33
C ILE A 21 -6.11 -1.30 -7.72
N GLY A 22 -6.84 -0.28 -8.18
CA GLY A 22 -6.72 1.08 -7.66
C GLY A 22 -7.15 1.20 -6.20
N ILE A 23 -8.27 0.58 -5.83
CA ILE A 23 -8.78 0.54 -4.46
C ILE A 23 -7.83 -0.23 -3.55
N GLU A 24 -7.38 -1.42 -3.96
CA GLU A 24 -6.46 -2.25 -3.18
C GLU A 24 -5.16 -1.50 -2.88
N LYS A 25 -4.51 -0.95 -3.91
CA LYS A 25 -3.29 -0.13 -3.75
C LYS A 25 -3.52 1.12 -2.90
N GLY A 26 -4.72 1.72 -2.98
CA GLY A 26 -5.09 2.87 -2.18
C GLY A 26 -5.18 2.53 -0.69
N ILE A 27 -5.83 1.40 -0.37
CA ILE A 27 -5.97 0.88 1.00
C ILE A 27 -4.61 0.53 1.58
N GLU A 28 -3.79 -0.23 0.85
CA GLU A 28 -2.45 -0.63 1.26
C GLU A 28 -1.56 0.58 1.58
N LYS A 29 -1.53 1.57 0.67
CA LYS A 29 -0.79 2.83 0.91
C LYS A 29 -1.30 3.60 2.13
N GLY A 30 -2.61 3.60 2.35
CA GLY A 30 -3.24 4.22 3.52
C GLY A 30 -2.82 3.55 4.83
N ALA A 31 -2.84 2.21 4.85
CA ALA A 31 -2.43 1.40 6.00
C ALA A 31 -0.94 1.63 6.33
N ASN A 32 -0.06 1.53 5.33
CA ASN A 32 1.37 1.78 5.50
C ASN A 32 1.65 3.20 6.04
N LYS A 33 0.96 4.22 5.50
CA LYS A 33 1.10 5.60 6.00
C LYS A 33 0.70 5.75 7.47
N MET A 34 -0.32 5.01 7.92
CA MET A 34 -0.71 4.99 9.32
C MET A 34 0.40 4.37 10.19
N LEU A 35 0.90 3.20 9.80
CA LEU A 35 1.98 2.51 10.52
C LEU A 35 3.24 3.37 10.60
N PHE A 36 3.68 3.98 9.50
CA PHE A 36 4.82 4.90 9.49
C PHE A 36 4.62 6.07 10.45
N THR A 37 3.41 6.64 10.48
CA THR A 37 3.08 7.75 11.37
C THR A 37 3.12 7.34 12.85
N LEU A 38 2.68 6.13 13.18
CA LEU A 38 2.72 5.61 14.55
C LEU A 38 4.16 5.34 15.00
N VAL A 39 4.97 4.73 14.14
CA VAL A 39 6.39 4.46 14.38
C VAL A 39 7.18 5.76 14.56
N THR A 40 7.05 6.73 13.64
CA THR A 40 7.73 8.02 13.77
C THR A 40 7.30 8.80 15.01
N LYS A 41 6.07 8.60 15.50
CA LYS A 41 5.58 9.19 16.76
C LYS A 41 6.00 8.41 18.01
N GLY A 42 6.71 7.30 17.87
CA GLY A 42 7.11 6.42 18.97
C GLY A 42 5.92 5.73 19.66
N LYS A 43 4.79 5.59 18.96
CA LYS A 43 3.57 4.96 19.50
C LYS A 43 3.47 3.47 19.17
N LEU A 44 4.28 3.00 18.23
CA LEU A 44 4.38 1.62 17.77
C LEU A 44 5.87 1.36 17.54
N ASP A 45 6.36 0.21 17.97
CA ASP A 45 7.71 -0.24 17.64
C ASP A 45 7.79 -0.68 16.18
N ILE A 46 9.00 -0.60 15.62
CA ILE A 46 9.21 -0.86 14.19
C ILE A 46 9.03 -2.34 13.85
N ASP A 47 9.33 -3.24 14.79
CA ASP A 47 9.17 -4.68 14.62
C ASP A 47 7.69 -5.06 14.45
N THR A 48 6.84 -4.59 15.36
CA THR A 48 5.38 -4.80 15.29
C THR A 48 4.80 -4.15 14.04
N ALA A 49 5.26 -2.95 13.67
CA ALA A 49 4.77 -2.28 12.46
C ALA A 49 5.13 -3.03 11.18
N ALA A 50 6.32 -3.64 11.11
CA ALA A 50 6.73 -4.47 9.98
C ALA A 50 5.92 -5.77 9.89
N GLU A 51 5.66 -6.41 11.03
CA GLU A 51 4.78 -7.59 11.12
C GLU A 51 3.36 -7.28 10.62
N GLU A 52 2.76 -6.18 11.08
CA GLU A 52 1.42 -5.73 10.66
C GLU A 52 1.37 -5.35 9.16
N ALA A 53 2.48 -4.86 8.62
CA ALA A 53 2.63 -4.60 7.18
C ALA A 53 2.94 -5.88 6.37
N GLY A 54 3.20 -7.01 7.02
CA GLY A 54 3.53 -8.28 6.38
C GLY A 54 4.89 -8.30 5.68
N VAL A 55 5.84 -7.46 6.12
CA VAL A 55 7.18 -7.33 5.52
C VAL A 55 8.27 -7.46 6.57
N SER A 56 9.53 -7.59 6.14
CA SER A 56 10.66 -7.52 7.07
C SER A 56 10.89 -6.09 7.60
N VAL A 57 11.54 -5.97 8.76
CA VAL A 57 11.88 -4.65 9.34
C VAL A 57 12.69 -3.80 8.36
N GLY A 58 13.68 -4.37 7.68
CA GLY A 58 14.49 -3.63 6.71
C GLY A 58 13.69 -3.17 5.47
N GLU A 59 12.73 -3.96 5.01
CA GLU A 59 11.80 -3.54 3.95
C GLU A 59 10.88 -2.42 4.45
N PHE A 60 10.38 -2.51 5.67
CA PHE A 60 9.55 -1.49 6.29
C PHE A 60 10.30 -0.15 6.43
N GLU A 61 11.54 -0.17 6.92
CA GLU A 61 12.43 1.00 7.00
C GLU A 61 12.66 1.66 5.64
N LYS A 62 12.83 0.84 4.60
CA LYS A 62 12.97 1.31 3.23
C LYS A 62 11.69 2.00 2.75
N LEU A 63 10.53 1.38 2.95
CA LEU A 63 9.24 1.96 2.58
C LEU A 63 8.97 3.28 3.32
N MET A 64 9.30 3.35 4.61
CA MET A 64 9.26 4.59 5.39
C MET A 64 10.12 5.68 4.76
N SER A 65 11.37 5.35 4.44
CA SER A 65 12.34 6.29 3.86
C SER A 65 11.90 6.79 2.48
N GLU A 66 11.40 5.90 1.62
CA GLU A 66 10.85 6.23 0.30
C GLU A 66 9.61 7.12 0.40
N ALA A 67 8.80 6.94 1.45
CA ALA A 67 7.64 7.77 1.75
C ALA A 67 7.99 9.10 2.46
N GLY A 68 9.27 9.36 2.74
CA GLY A 68 9.76 10.60 3.38
C GLY A 68 9.60 10.63 4.91
N TYR A 69 9.39 9.48 5.55
CA TYR A 69 9.33 9.37 7.00
C TYR A 69 10.74 9.16 7.58
N LYS A 70 10.97 9.71 8.78
CA LYS A 70 12.20 9.43 9.53
C LYS A 70 12.10 8.04 10.15
N VAL A 71 13.07 7.18 9.81
CA VAL A 71 13.27 5.89 10.48
C VAL A 71 13.82 6.16 11.90
N PRO A 72 13.17 5.65 12.96
CA PRO A 72 13.72 5.74 14.32
C PRO A 72 15.06 5.01 14.41
N GLU A 73 16.01 5.54 15.17
CA GLU A 73 17.22 4.78 15.51
C GLU A 73 16.79 3.61 16.41
N THR A 74 17.03 2.38 15.95
CA THR A 74 16.92 1.18 16.76
C THR A 74 17.98 1.26 17.86
N VAL A 75 17.53 1.43 19.10
CA VAL A 75 18.38 1.55 20.30
C VAL A 75 18.83 0.18 20.81
#